data_AF-A0AAW6UNY3-F1
#
_entry.id   AF-A0AAW6UNY3-F1
#
_cell.length_a   1.000
_cell.length_b   1.000
_cell.length_c   1.000
_cell.angle_alpha   90.00
_cell.angle_beta   90.00
_cell.angle_gamma   90.00
#
_symmetry.space_group_name_H-M   'P 1'
#
loop_
_entity.id
_entity.type
_entity.pdbx_description
1 polymer ?
#
loop_
_entity_poly.entity_id
_entity_poly.type
_entity_poly.pdbx_seq_one_letter_code
_entity_poly.pdbx_strand_id
1 'polypeptide(L)' 'MLKTYRMTGYSVNPRGLTVGFNLNVRATDVAQAQTQLKSDFAAIGCTHIQITKVIEVVTYA' A
#
# COMPACT_ATOMS: atom_id res chain seq x y z
N MET A 1 13.68 -8.84 9.41
CA MET A 1 14.29 -8.91 8.05
C MET A 1 13.42 -8.09 7.11
N LEU A 2 14.01 -7.32 6.19
CA LEU A 2 13.23 -6.55 5.23
C LEU A 2 12.64 -7.48 4.16
N LYS A 3 11.34 -7.35 3.89
CA LYS A 3 10.56 -8.13 2.93
C LYS A 3 9.83 -7.21 1.97
N THR A 4 9.35 -7.75 0.86
CA THR A 4 8.50 -7.01 -0.09
C THR A 4 7.07 -7.51 0.01
N TYR A 5 6.12 -6.60 0.18
CA TYR A 5 4.69 -6.87 0.22
C TYR A 5 4.00 -6.19 -0.97
N ARG A 6 3.33 -6.98 -1.80
CA ARG A 6 2.45 -6.45 -2.86
C ARG A 6 1.08 -6.18 -2.28
N MET A 7 0.66 -4.92 -2.33
CA MET A 7 -0.61 -4.45 -1.80
C MET A 7 -1.53 -4.00 -2.93
N THR A 8 -2.77 -4.45 -2.87
CA THR A 8 -3.84 -4.06 -3.79
C THR A 8 -4.99 -3.46 -3.01
N GLY A 9 -5.62 -2.44 -3.56
CA GLY A 9 -6.72 -1.76 -2.91
C GLY A 9 -7.22 -0.56 -3.70
N TYR A 10 -7.96 0.30 -3.02
CA TYR A 10 -8.52 1.54 -3.57
C TYR A 10 -8.35 2.70 -2.60
N SER A 11 -8.29 3.91 -3.13
CA SER A 11 -8.29 5.16 -2.35
C SER A 11 -9.06 6.24 -3.11
N VAL A 12 -9.45 7.30 -2.42
CA VAL A 12 -9.99 8.52 -3.04
C VAL A 12 -8.85 9.52 -3.20
N ASN A 13 -8.57 9.96 -4.42
CA ASN A 13 -7.51 10.93 -4.70
C ASN A 13 -7.93 12.37 -4.32
N PRO A 14 -7.02 13.36 -4.35
CA PRO A 14 -7.34 14.76 -4.02
C PRO A 14 -8.46 15.40 -4.86
N ARG A 15 -8.81 14.80 -6.00
CA ARG A 15 -9.90 15.26 -6.88
C ARG A 15 -11.24 14.61 -6.54
N GLY A 16 -11.31 13.80 -5.47
CA GLY A 16 -12.52 13.08 -5.07
C GLY A 16 -12.80 11.81 -5.89
N LEU A 17 -11.86 11.33 -6.70
CA LEU A 17 -12.04 10.15 -7.54
C LEU A 17 -11.52 8.89 -6.86
N THR A 18 -12.31 7.82 -6.89
CA THR A 18 -11.86 6.49 -6.48
C THR A 18 -10.86 5.95 -7.50
N VAL A 19 -9.66 5.63 -7.04
CA VAL A 19 -8.57 5.06 -7.85
C VAL A 19 -8.11 3.75 -7.24
N GLY A 20 -7.92 2.74 -8.09
CA GLY A 20 -7.30 1.47 -7.69
C GLY A 20 -5.77 1.60 -7.61
N PHE A 21 -5.16 0.86 -6.70
CA PHE A 21 -3.71 0.78 -6.57
C PHE A 21 -3.23 -0.67 -6.51
N ASN A 22 -2.04 -0.92 -7.03
CA ASN A 22 -1.34 -2.19 -6.98
C ASN A 22 0.17 -1.92 -6.94
N LEU A 23 0.76 -1.93 -5.74
CA LEU A 23 2.14 -1.48 -5.53
C LEU A 23 2.87 -2.36 -4.52
N ASN A 24 4.20 -2.33 -4.60
CA ASN A 24 5.08 -3.06 -3.70
C ASN A 24 5.57 -2.13 -2.58
N VAL A 25 5.47 -2.58 -1.33
CA VAL A 25 5.98 -1.87 -0.14
C VAL A 25 7.04 -2.74 0.52
N ARG A 26 8.18 -2.17 0.89
CA ARG A 26 9.21 -2.87 1.66
C ARG A 26 9.03 -2.59 3.14
N ALA A 27 8.97 -3.65 3.94
CA ALA A 27 8.75 -3.56 5.39
C ALA A 27 9.24 -4.83 6.10
N THR A 28 9.36 -4.79 7.42
CA THR A 28 9.71 -5.94 8.26
C THR A 28 8.53 -6.88 8.48
N ASP A 29 7.32 -6.35 8.44
CA ASP A 29 6.07 -7.09 8.63
C ASP A 29 4.90 -6.38 7.92
N VAL A 30 3.74 -7.05 7.90
CA VAL A 30 2.53 -6.57 7.23
C VAL A 30 1.98 -5.29 7.86
N ALA A 31 2.00 -5.17 9.19
CA ALA A 31 1.43 -4.01 9.88
C ALA A 31 2.25 -2.75 9.60
N GLN A 32 3.58 -2.87 9.59
CA GLN A 32 4.47 -1.79 9.18
C GLN A 32 4.25 -1.43 7.72
N ALA A 33 4.11 -2.41 6.82
CA ALA A 33 3.85 -2.15 5.41
C ALA A 33 2.53 -1.38 5.18
N GLN A 34 1.46 -1.76 5.89
CA GLN A 34 0.16 -1.09 5.78
C GLN A 34 0.22 0.33 6.34
N THR A 35 0.94 0.53 7.45
CA THR A 35 1.15 1.86 8.05
C THR A 35 1.92 2.77 7.09
N GLN A 36 3.00 2.25 6.49
CA GLN A 36 3.79 2.98 5.50
C GLN A 36 2.93 3.38 4.30
N LEU A 37 2.19 2.43 3.70
CA LEU A 37 1.31 2.71 2.55
C LEU A 37 0.28 3.79 2.88
N LYS A 38 -0.35 3.71 4.05
CA LYS A 38 -1.33 4.71 4.49
C LYS A 38 -0.70 6.09 4.67
N SER A 39 0.49 6.15 5.25
CA SER A 39 1.24 7.40 5.41
C SER A 39 1.63 8.02 4.07
N ASP A 40 2.14 7.21 3.13
CA ASP A 40 2.53 7.66 1.79
C ASP A 40 1.32 8.20 1.02
N PHE A 41 0.18 7.52 1.11
CA PHE A 41 -1.07 7.94 0.48
C PHE A 41 -1.61 9.24 1.11
N ALA A 42 -1.56 9.36 2.43
CA ALA A 42 -1.95 10.60 3.11
C ALA A 42 -1.05 11.78 2.70
N ALA A 43 0.26 11.54 2.53
CA ALA A 43 1.22 12.57 2.10
C ALA A 43 0.94 13.11 0.70
N ILE A 44 0.35 12.30 -0.19
CA ILE A 44 -0.08 12.74 -1.53
C ILE A 44 -1.57 13.16 -1.58
N GLY A 45 -2.22 13.29 -0.42
CA GLY A 45 -3.60 13.75 -0.27
C GLY A 45 -4.67 12.71 -0.63
N CYS A 46 -4.30 11.43 -0.72
CA CYS A 46 -5.29 10.36 -0.86
C CYS A 46 -5.98 10.07 0.48
N THR A 47 -7.28 9.80 0.43
CA THR A 47 -8.14 9.50 1.58
C THR A 47 -8.91 8.19 1.35
N HIS A 48 -9.70 7.75 2.34
CA HIS A 48 -10.55 6.54 2.25
C HIS A 48 -9.82 5.30 1.73
N ILE A 49 -8.63 5.04 2.25
CA ILE A 49 -7.73 3.98 1.79
C ILE A 49 -8.26 2.62 2.29
N GLN A 50 -8.56 1.73 1.35
CA GLN A 50 -8.99 0.35 1.62
C GLN A 50 -8.02 -0.63 0.95
N ILE A 51 -7.31 -1.40 1.76
CA ILE A 51 -6.40 -2.45 1.31
C ILE A 51 -7.19 -3.76 1.24
N THR A 52 -7.37 -4.31 0.04
CA THR A 52 -8.16 -5.52 -0.19
C THR A 52 -7.32 -6.78 -0.26
N LYS A 53 -6.02 -6.66 -0.56
CA LYS A 53 -5.10 -7.80 -0.62
C LYS A 53 -3.69 -7.40 -0.20
N VAL A 54 -3.04 -8.26 0.55
CA VAL A 54 -1.60 -8.19 0.88
C VAL A 54 -0.97 -9.54 0.59
N ILE A 55 0.13 -9.55 -0.18
CA ILE A 55 0.89 -10.75 -0.51
C ILE A 55 2.36 -10.48 -0.22
N GLU A 56 3.02 -11.34 0.56
CA GLU A 56 4.49 -11.33 0.64
C GLU A 56 5.07 -11.87 -0.68
N VAL A 57 5.89 -11.07 -1.35
CA VAL A 57 6.53 -11.43 -2.62
C VAL A 57 7.98 -11.80 -2.35
N VAL A 58 8.29 -13.08 -2.54
CA VAL A 58 9.67 -13.56 -2.54
C VAL A 58 10.27 -13.23 -3.90
N THR A 59 11.30 -12.38 -3.91
CA THR A 59 12.07 -12.11 -5.12
C THR A 59 13.25 -13.08 -5.12
N TYR A 60 13.24 -14.04 -6.03
CA TYR A 60 14.44 -14.85 -6.29
C TYR A 60 15.37 -13.99 -7.13
N ALA A 61 16.56 -13.70 -6.59
CA ALA A 61 17.62 -12.99 -7.29
C ALA A 61 18.36 -13.92 -8.25
#